data_AF-A0A6M7W7V5-F1
#
_entry.id   AF-A0A6M7W7V5-F1
#
_cell.length_a   1.000
_cell.length_b   1.000
_cell.length_c   1.000
_cell.angle_alpha   90.00
_cell.angle_beta   90.00
_cell.angle_gamma   90.00
#
_symmetry.space_group_name_H-M   'P 1'
#
loop_
_entity.id
_entity.type
_entity.pdbx_description
1 polymer ?
#
loop_
_entity_poly.entity_id
_entity_poly.type
_entity_poly.pdbx_seq_one_letter_code
_entity_poly.pdbx_strand_id
1 'polypeptide(L)' 'MSIGTVLTVDVVPTGTTSTLVVRDAMGRIGGSLTFLGYTQVINCIVQRGVAYTATVLAIAGGVYTVEVVPV' A
#
# COMPACT_ATOMS: atom_id res chain seq x y z
N MET A 1 -2.20 12.18 -7.98
CA MET A 1 -3.09 11.72 -6.90
C MET A 1 -3.41 12.90 -6.01
N SER A 2 -4.61 12.96 -5.47
CA SER A 2 -5.05 14.00 -4.54
C SER A 2 -5.38 13.39 -3.17
N ILE A 3 -5.53 14.24 -2.15
CA ILE A 3 -6.09 13.82 -0.86
C ILE A 3 -7.46 13.17 -1.10
N GLY A 4 -7.76 12.10 -0.37
CA GLY A 4 -8.95 11.27 -0.51
C GLY A 4 -8.87 10.21 -1.61
N THR A 5 -7.78 10.15 -2.39
CA THR A 5 -7.59 9.07 -3.36
C THR A 5 -7.46 7.74 -2.63
N VAL A 6 -8.29 6.76 -3.01
CA VAL A 6 -8.17 5.37 -2.56
C VAL A 6 -7.28 4.60 -3.52
N LEU A 7 -6.32 3.88 -2.96
CA LEU A 7 -5.33 3.07 -3.66
C LEU A 7 -5.48 1.62 -3.21
N THR A 8 -5.19 0.69 -4.12
CA THR A 8 -5.15 -0.73 -3.77
C THR A 8 -3.79 -1.04 -3.16
N VAL A 9 -3.77 -1.72 -2.02
CA VAL A 9 -2.53 -2.20 -1.42
C VAL A 9 -2.23 -3.59 -1.96
N ASP A 10 -0.99 -3.78 -2.43
CA ASP A 10 -0.54 -5.01 -3.07
C ASP A 10 0.87 -5.37 -2.60
N VAL A 11 1.27 -6.62 -2.83
CA VAL A 11 2.58 -7.14 -2.47
C VAL A 11 3.34 -7.50 -3.74
N VAL A 12 4.49 -6.85 -3.94
CA VAL A 12 5.39 -7.14 -5.06
C VAL A 12 6.61 -7.92 -4.55
N PRO A 13 6.88 -9.13 -5.08
CA PRO A 13 8.11 -9.85 -4.79
C PRO A 13 9.33 -9.08 -5.31
N THR A 14 10.33 -8.87 -4.45
CA THR A 14 11.60 -8.20 -4.76
C THR A 14 12.75 -9.10 -4.35
N GLY A 15 13.12 -10.02 -5.24
CA GLY A 15 14.11 -11.07 -4.96
C GLY A 15 13.59 -12.06 -3.92
N THR A 16 14.30 -12.20 -2.80
CA THR A 16 13.90 -13.04 -1.66
C THR A 16 12.97 -12.33 -0.67
N THR A 17 12.69 -11.06 -0.90
CA THR A 17 11.84 -10.23 -0.02
C THR A 17 10.55 -9.84 -0.72
N SER A 18 9.61 -9.27 0.03
CA SER A 18 8.35 -8.75 -0.49
C SER A 18 8.23 -7.28 -0.09
N THR A 19 7.82 -6.44 -1.03
CA THR A 19 7.59 -5.02 -0.83
C THR A 19 6.09 -4.74 -0.86
N LEU A 20 5.59 -4.04 0.15
CA LEU A 20 4.23 -3.55 0.18
C LEU A 20 4.14 -2.30 -0.70
N VAL A 21 3.23 -2.28 -1.66
CA VAL A 21 3.06 -1.18 -2.62
C VAL A 21 1.61 -0.71 -2.64
N VAL A 22 1.41 0.52 -3.09
CA VAL A 22 0.09 1.04 -3.45
C VAL A 22 -0.03 1.14 -4.96
N ARG A 23 -1.20 0.80 -5.49
CA ARG A 23 -1.55 0.93 -6.91
C ARG A 23 -2.70 1.90 -7.10
N ASP A 24 -2.61 2.71 -8.14
CA ASP A 24 -3.73 3.55 -8.58
C ASP A 24 -4.86 2.72 -9.20
N ALA A 25 -5.98 3.37 -9.52
CA ALA A 25 -7.12 2.72 -10.17
C ALA A 25 -6.79 2.14 -11.57
N MET A 26 -5.66 2.50 -12.16
CA MET A 26 -5.17 1.96 -13.44
C MET A 26 -4.16 0.83 -13.22
N GLY A 27 -3.93 0.38 -11.98
CA GLY A 27 -3.02 -0.70 -11.62
C GLY A 27 -1.53 -0.30 -11.56
N ARG A 28 -1.22 0.99 -11.74
CA ARG A 28 0.16 1.50 -11.73
C ARG A 28 0.65 1.68 -10.30
N ILE A 29 1.89 1.29 -10.05
CA ILE A 29 2.52 1.46 -8.74
C ILE A 29 2.67 2.96 -8.45
N GLY A 30 1.99 3.43 -7.41
CA GLY A 30 2.09 4.81 -6.91
C GLY A 30 3.26 5.00 -5.93
N GLY A 31 3.70 3.93 -5.28
CA GLY A 31 4.81 3.96 -4.32
C GLY A 31 4.86 2.71 -3.45
N SER A 32 5.89 2.62 -2.62
CA SER A 32 6.03 1.59 -1.58
C SER A 32 5.62 2.12 -0.21
N LEU A 33 5.17 1.21 0.65
CA LEU A 33 4.79 1.48 2.03
C LEU A 33 5.80 0.87 2.99
N THR A 34 6.37 1.72 3.85
CA THR A 34 7.29 1.30 4.91
C THR A 34 6.88 1.95 6.22
N PHE A 35 6.34 1.15 7.14
CA PHE A 35 5.89 1.60 8.47
C PHE A 35 5.97 0.43 9.45
N LEU A 36 5.95 0.68 10.76
CA LEU A 36 5.98 -0.40 11.75
C LEU A 36 4.79 -1.36 11.57
N GLY A 37 5.05 -2.64 11.34
CA GLY A 37 4.01 -3.66 11.13
C GLY A 37 3.67 -3.97 9.67
N TYR A 38 4.28 -3.31 8.69
CA TYR A 38 4.02 -3.57 7.26
C TYR A 38 4.24 -5.05 6.85
N THR A 39 5.16 -5.77 7.52
CA THR A 39 5.39 -7.20 7.28
C THR A 39 4.23 -8.09 7.71
N GLN A 40 3.46 -7.68 8.73
CA GLN A 40 2.23 -8.37 9.11
C GLN A 40 1.15 -8.16 8.05
N VAL A 41 1.05 -6.96 7.47
CA VAL A 41 0.13 -6.69 6.36
C VAL A 41 0.49 -7.54 5.13
N ILE A 42 1.79 -7.63 4.79
CA ILE A 42 2.27 -8.53 3.73
C ILE A 42 1.84 -9.97 4.01
N ASN A 43 2.03 -10.47 5.24
CA ASN A 43 1.62 -11.81 5.61
C ASN A 43 0.10 -12.00 5.46
N CYS A 44 -0.72 -11.06 5.93
CA CYS A 44 -2.17 -11.12 5.79
C CYS A 44 -2.62 -11.16 4.32
N ILE A 45 -1.99 -10.38 3.45
CA ILE A 45 -2.28 -10.40 2.01
C ILE A 45 -1.89 -11.76 1.41
N VAL A 46 -0.64 -12.18 1.59
CA VAL A 46 -0.07 -13.34 0.89
C VAL A 46 -0.59 -14.67 1.44
N GLN A 47 -0.68 -14.81 2.76
CA GLN A 47 -1.02 -16.09 3.41
C GLN A 47 -2.52 -16.24 3.68
N ARG A 48 -3.26 -15.14 3.85
CA ARG A 48 -4.67 -15.16 4.24
C ARG A 48 -5.61 -14.58 3.18
N GLY A 49 -5.08 -14.01 2.09
CA GLY A 49 -5.88 -13.43 1.02
C GLY A 49 -6.68 -12.20 1.44
N VAL A 50 -6.27 -11.50 2.50
CA VAL A 50 -6.96 -10.30 2.98
C VAL A 50 -6.64 -9.12 2.05
N ALA A 51 -7.66 -8.48 1.52
CA ALA A 51 -7.51 -7.28 0.71
C ALA A 51 -7.35 -6.04 1.59
N TYR A 52 -6.51 -5.10 1.14
CA TYR A 52 -6.27 -3.84 1.83
C TYR A 52 -6.39 -2.66 0.86
N THR A 53 -6.81 -1.52 1.39
CA THR A 53 -6.81 -0.25 0.68
C THR A 53 -5.99 0.78 1.45
N ALA A 54 -5.51 1.78 0.72
CA ALA A 54 -4.77 2.90 1.27
C ALA A 54 -5.43 4.21 0.83
N THR A 55 -5.82 5.06 1.76
CA THR A 55 -6.42 6.38 1.46
C THR A 55 -5.41 7.48 1.70
N VAL A 56 -5.18 8.35 0.70
CA VAL A 56 -4.28 9.50 0.83
C VAL A 56 -4.87 10.53 1.80
N LEU A 57 -4.22 10.71 2.95
CA LEU A 57 -4.61 11.68 3.97
C LEU A 57 -3.95 13.05 3.77
N ALA A 58 -2.66 13.06 3.40
CA ALA A 58 -1.89 14.29 3.26
C ALA A 58 -0.81 14.16 2.18
N ILE A 59 -0.40 15.30 1.63
CA ILE A 59 0.68 15.41 0.64
C ILE A 59 1.57 16.57 1.07
N ALA A 60 2.84 16.29 1.36
CA ALA A 60 3.82 17.29 1.78
C ALA A 60 5.16 17.04 1.08
N GLY A 61 5.63 18.01 0.28
CA GLY A 61 6.94 17.91 -0.38
C GLY A 61 7.11 16.70 -1.30
N GLY A 62 6.02 16.20 -1.90
CA GLY A 62 6.02 14.98 -2.73
C GLY A 62 5.92 13.66 -1.96
N VAL A 63 5.86 13.72 -0.62
CA VAL A 63 5.59 12.56 0.25
C VAL A 63 4.09 12.47 0.49
N TYR A 64 3.55 11.26 0.35
CA TYR A 64 2.13 10.97 0.55
C TYR A 64 1.96 10.21 1.86
N THR A 65 1.14 10.75 2.76
CA THR A 65 0.71 10.04 3.95
C THR A 65 -0.59 9.31 3.62
N VAL A 66 -0.63 8.01 3.86
CA VAL A 66 -1.81 7.19 3.61
C VAL A 66 -2.25 6.46 4.88
N GLU A 67 -3.55 6.23 4.99
CA GLU A 67 -4.12 5.31 5.97
C GLU A 67 -4.40 3.96 5.31
N VAL A 68 -3.90 2.88 5.90
CA VAL A 68 -4.06 1.52 5.37
C VAL A 68 -5.08 0.76 6.20
N VAL A 69 -6.12 0.23 5.55
CA VAL A 69 -7.19 -0.52 6.21
C VAL A 69 -7.56 -1.78 5.42
N PRO A 70 -7.97 -2.88 6.09
CA PRO A 70 -8.53 -4.04 5.41
C PRO A 70 -9.89 -3.70 4.78
N VAL A 71 -10.25 -4.41 3.71
CA VAL A 71 -11.56 -4.31 3.02
C VAL A 71 -12.48 -5.42 3.48
#